data_AF-A0A5N0TL75-F1
#
_entry.id   AF-A0A5N0TL75-F1
#
_cell.length_a   1.000
_cell.length_b   1.000
_cell.length_c   1.000
_cell.angle_alpha   90.00
_cell.angle_beta   90.00
_cell.angle_gamma   90.00
#
_symmetry.space_group_name_H-M   'P 1'
#
loop_
_entity.id
_entity.type
_entity.pdbx_description
1 polymer ?
#
loop_
_entity_poly.entity_id
_entity_poly.type
_entity_poly.pdbx_seq_one_letter_code
_entity_poly.pdbx_strand_id
1 'polypeptide(L)' 'MPELKDLHVEGDDEHGYRVRHRLRLGTHEGREGGLLGHIHRHDDGTYVPSGEGATSDYPMPATDLAQALEAFVSRN' A
#
# COMPACT_ATOMS: atom_id res chain seq x y z
N MET A 1 -4.79 -10.40 7.18
CA MET A 1 -4.10 -9.17 6.74
C MET A 1 -5.15 -8.07 6.52
N PRO A 2 -4.80 -6.78 6.42
CA PRO A 2 -5.77 -5.70 6.19
C PRO A 2 -6.56 -5.84 4.88
N GLU A 3 -7.70 -5.16 4.80
CA GLU A 3 -8.43 -4.94 3.54
C GLU A 3 -7.99 -3.63 2.87
N LEU A 4 -8.31 -3.43 1.58
CA LEU A 4 -7.97 -2.19 0.84
C LEU A 4 -8.50 -0.93 1.53
N LYS A 5 -9.67 -1.01 2.17
CA LYS A 5 -10.29 0.10 2.91
C LYS A 5 -9.54 0.46 4.20
N ASP A 6 -8.68 -0.43 4.68
CA ASP A 6 -7.86 -0.25 5.86
C ASP A 6 -6.44 0.20 5.48
N LEU A 7 -6.19 0.53 4.21
CA LEU A 7 -4.94 1.14 3.77
C LEU A 7 -5.09 2.66 3.68
N HIS A 8 -4.06 3.36 4.11
CA HIS A 8 -3.84 4.77 3.80
C HIS A 8 -2.61 4.88 2.92
N VAL A 9 -2.73 5.63 1.82
CA VAL A 9 -1.66 5.81 0.84
C VAL A 9 -1.33 7.28 0.79
N GLU A 10 -0.10 7.60 1.17
CA GLU A 10 0.44 8.97 1.13
C GLU A 10 1.42 9.06 -0.03
N GLY A 11 1.34 10.12 -0.83
CA GLY A 11 2.40 10.44 -1.78
C GLY A 11 3.62 10.90 -1.01
N ASP A 12 4.74 10.20 -1.16
CA ASP A 12 6.00 10.55 -0.50
C ASP A 12 6.79 11.56 -1.33
N ASP A 13 6.96 11.24 -2.62
CA ASP A 13 7.72 12.00 -3.62
C ASP A 13 7.14 11.77 -5.03
N GLU A 14 7.71 12.40 -6.07
CA GLU A 14 7.22 12.39 -7.47
C GLU A 14 6.94 10.99 -8.04
N HIS A 15 7.59 9.95 -7.51
CA HIS A 15 7.47 8.55 -7.93
C HIS A 15 7.28 7.53 -6.78
N GLY A 16 7.04 7.98 -5.55
CA GLY A 16 6.98 7.10 -4.37
C GLY A 16 5.68 7.26 -3.58
N TYR A 17 5.05 6.15 -3.21
CA TYR A 17 3.88 6.13 -2.33
C TYR A 17 4.19 5.35 -1.06
N ARG A 18 3.82 5.89 0.10
CA ARG A 18 3.85 5.20 1.40
C ARG A 18 2.52 4.54 1.66
N VAL A 19 2.54 3.25 2.03
CA VAL A 19 1.35 2.49 2.38
C VAL A 19 1.35 2.21 3.88
N ARG A 20 0.30 2.64 4.57
CA ARG A 20 0.17 2.57 6.02
C ARG A 20 -1.17 1.95 6.39
N HIS A 21 -1.23 1.34 7.57
CA HIS A 21 -2.48 0.78 8.06
C HIS A 21 -3.38 1.90 8.62
N ARG A 22 -4.62 2.01 8.17
CA ARG A 22 -5.63 2.92 8.72
C ARG A 22 -6.29 2.25 9.92
N LEU A 23 -5.91 2.65 11.13
CA LEU A 23 -6.58 2.18 12.34
C LEU A 23 -7.86 2.97 12.58
N ARG A 24 -9.02 2.30 12.52
CA ARG A 24 -10.28 2.85 13.00
C ARG A 24 -10.27 2.87 14.53
N LEU A 25 -9.85 3.98 15.13
CA LEU A 25 -10.19 4.27 16.51
C LEU A 25 -11.61 4.83 16.55
N GLY A 26 -12.47 4.23 17.38
CA GLY A 26 -13.84 4.68 17.54
C GLY A 26 -13.89 6.18 17.85
N THR A 27 -14.69 6.90 17.07
CA THR A 27 -15.16 8.29 17.27
C THR A 27 -14.20 9.48 17.14
N HIS A 28 -12.92 9.28 16.81
CA HIS A 28 -12.05 10.38 16.35
C HIS A 28 -11.18 9.89 15.18
N GLU A 29 -10.97 10.75 14.18
CA GLU A 29 -10.17 10.46 12.98
C GLU A 29 -8.81 9.82 13.34
N GLY A 30 -8.45 8.83 12.52
CA GLY A 30 -7.53 7.76 12.84
C GLY A 30 -6.12 8.21 13.17
N ARG A 31 -5.52 7.59 14.20
CA ARG A 31 -4.07 7.51 14.26
C ARG A 31 -3.63 6.62 13.09
N GLU A 32 -2.76 7.15 12.25
CA GLU A 32 -2.07 6.35 11.23
C GLU A 32 -1.36 5.19 11.93
N GLY A 33 -1.62 3.98 11.47
CA GLY A 33 -0.96 2.78 11.96
C GLY A 33 0.50 2.72 11.50
N GLY A 34 1.13 1.57 11.77
CA GLY A 34 2.49 1.30 11.31
C GLY A 34 2.60 1.39 9.78
N LEU A 35 3.78 1.80 9.32
CA LEU A 35 4.16 1.76 7.91
C LEU A 35 4.20 0.29 7.47
N LEU A 36 3.42 -0.04 6.43
CA LEU A 36 3.39 -1.39 5.85
C LEU A 36 4.44 -1.52 4.76
N GLY A 37 4.71 -0.44 4.03
CA GLY A 37 5.73 -0.43 2.99
C GLY A 37 5.59 0.76 2.04
N HIS A 38 6.21 0.61 0.88
CA HIS A 38 6.25 1.62 -0.18
C HIS A 38 5.85 1.02 -1.53
N ILE A 39 5.27 1.83 -2.39
CA ILE A 39 5.06 1.52 -3.80
C ILE A 39 5.90 2.50 -4.61
N HIS A 40 6.81 1.96 -5.41
CA HIS A 40 7.61 2.75 -6.34
C HIS A 40 6.97 2.72 -7.72
N ARG A 41 6.76 3.90 -8.31
CA ARG A 41 6.34 4.03 -9.71
C ARG A 41 7.58 4.17 -10.60
N HIS A 42 7.71 3.28 -11.57
CA HIS A 42 8.78 3.31 -12.56
C HIS A 42 8.41 4.20 -13.76
N ASP A 43 9.43 4.62 -14.52
CA ASP A 43 9.28 5.47 -15.72
C ASP A 43 8.50 4.79 -16.85
N ASP A 44 8.46 3.45 -16.85
CA ASP A 44 7.65 2.65 -17.77
C ASP A 44 6.16 2.61 -17.39
N GLY A 45 5.78 3.30 -16.31
CA GLY A 45 4.41 3.37 -15.80
C GLY A 45 4.02 2.22 -14.89
N THR A 46 4.93 1.31 -14.57
CA THR A 46 4.66 0.19 -13.66
C THR A 46 4.86 0.57 -12.19
N TYR A 47 4.30 -0.24 -11.29
CA TYR A 47 4.31 -0.01 -9.85
C TYR A 47 4.87 -1.24 -9.14
N VAL A 48 5.85 -1.02 -8.26
CA VAL A 48 6.53 -2.08 -7.52
C VAL A 48 6.31 -1.87 -6.02
N PRO A 49 5.48 -2.72 -5.38
CA PRO A 49 5.31 -2.71 -3.93
C PRO A 49 6.52 -3.33 -3.22
N SER A 50 6.88 -2.78 -2.06
CA SER A 50 8.02 -3.21 -1.24
C SER A 50 7.74 -2.95 0.25
N GLY A 51 8.35 -3.72 1.14
CA GLY A 51 8.20 -3.57 2.61
C GLY A 51 7.60 -4.80 3.28
N GLU A 52 7.55 -4.78 4.62
CA GLU A 52 7.15 -5.94 5.43
C GLU A 52 5.68 -6.35 5.25
N GLY A 53 4.81 -5.42 4.84
CA GLY A 53 3.41 -5.68 4.58
C GLY A 53 3.10 -6.18 3.16
N ALA A 54 4.07 -6.14 2.23
CA ALA A 54 3.88 -6.58 0.86
C ALA A 54 4.01 -8.11 0.76
N THR A 55 3.01 -8.78 0.20
CA THR A 55 3.08 -10.23 -0.07
C THR A 55 4.02 -10.52 -1.23
N SER A 56 4.91 -11.50 -1.03
CA SER A 56 5.85 -11.95 -2.05
C SER A 56 5.18 -12.73 -3.19
N ASP A 57 3.95 -13.21 -2.99
CA ASP A 57 3.15 -13.94 -3.98
C ASP A 57 2.40 -13.03 -4.96
N TYR A 58 2.55 -11.70 -4.84
CA TYR A 58 1.91 -10.75 -5.74
C TYR A 58 2.63 -10.74 -7.10
N PRO A 59 1.92 -10.85 -8.24
CA PRO A 59 2.54 -10.76 -9.55
C PRO A 59 3.08 -9.34 -9.79
N MET A 60 4.40 -9.18 -9.71
CA MET A 60 5.11 -7.93 -10.00
C MET A 60 5.65 -7.90 -11.44
N PRO A 61 5.73 -6.72 -12.08
CA PRO A 61 5.29 -5.42 -11.58
C PRO A 61 3.79 -5.16 -11.84
N ALA A 62 3.15 -4.32 -11.02
CA ALA A 62 1.76 -3.91 -11.22
C ALA A 62 1.65 -2.84 -12.32
N THR A 63 0.53 -2.81 -13.04
CA THR A 63 0.30 -1.83 -14.12
C THR A 63 -0.43 -0.56 -13.64
N ASP A 64 -1.00 -0.60 -12.44
CA ASP A 64 -1.64 0.53 -11.80
C ASP A 64 -1.47 0.50 -10.26
N LEU A 65 -1.77 1.63 -9.62
CA LEU A 65 -1.61 1.76 -8.16
C LEU A 65 -2.58 0.85 -7.38
N ALA A 66 -3.79 0.60 -7.88
CA ALA A 66 -4.76 -0.24 -7.17
C ALA A 66 -4.29 -1.70 -7.15
N GLN A 67 -3.75 -2.18 -8.27
CA GLN A 67 -3.04 -3.44 -8.37
C GLN A 67 -1.87 -3.51 -7.37
N ALA A 68 -1.00 -2.51 -7.34
CA ALA A 68 0.11 -2.50 -6.39
C ALA A 68 -0.34 -2.53 -4.91
N LEU A 69 -1.50 -1.93 -4.58
CA LEU A 69 -2.07 -1.97 -3.25
C LEU A 69 -2.61 -3.35 -2.86
N GLU A 70 -3.00 -4.17 -3.83
CA GLU A 70 -3.40 -5.56 -3.56
C GLU A 70 -2.25 -6.39 -2.97
N ALA A 71 -0.99 -5.99 -3.18
CA ALA A 71 0.14 -6.65 -2.53
C ALA A 71 0.11 -6.50 -1.01
N PHE A 72 -0.60 -5.51 -0.46
CA PHE A 72 -0.66 -5.25 0.99
C PHE A 72 -1.93 -5.77 1.66
N VAL A 73 -2.82 -6.46 0.93
CA VAL A 73 -4.12 -6.93 1.47
C VAL A 73 -4.23 -8.46 1.45
N SER A 74 -4.99 -9.03 2.39
CA SER A 74 -5.34 -10.46 2.34
C SER A 74 -6.37 -10.66 1.25
N ARG A 75 -6.05 -11.45 0.23
CA ARG A 75 -7.08 -12.10 -0.60
C ARG A 75 -7.70 -13.22 0.25
N ASN A 76 -8.90 -12.98 0.79
CA ASN A 76 -9.72 -14.01 1.42
C ASN A 76 -10.94 -14.30 0.54
#